data_AF-A0A1C5HY95-F1
#
_entry.id   AF-A0A1C5HY95-F1
#
_cell.length_a   1.000
_cell.length_b   1.000
_cell.length_c   1.000
_cell.angle_alpha   90.00
_cell.angle_beta   90.00
_cell.angle_gamma   90.00
#
_symmetry.space_group_name_H-M   'P 1'
#
loop_
_entity.id
_entity.type
_entity.pdbx_description
1 polymer ?
#
loop_
_entity_poly.entity_id
_entity_poly.type
_entity_poly.pdbx_seq_one_letter_code
_entity_poly.pdbx_strand_id
1 'polypeptide(L)'
;MPGTTIDPYGRAMTGAAQWWDAPPAHRVSLLPDVDPELLAVALDPLPPGAPAVLRVHGLPGRTAGEQVAALLTELDRAALALFPSWLPGADRLDGPHPLGAAAVRSLAAAAAARSAAFGPFLTDLAGRALAARSGPPAGSRHAGRSRFPAEVRAAGLARVLADAYRRTGVVLLVEVPDGLTAEGERVLAASAEWLAGHGRFTVWLAGRPLRTVDRVPVVTVTLPHEVRAVAEPAAGGGPAPTGALVSCPPLSGLPRADSPAEQTLERALSRHGWAYGRRWNHTWQGHPLGPAYRLDLCWLAEGLAVEVDGPEHRGRVRFADDRRRDVHLQLLGYDVLRFTNDQVLTDVPAVLGSIRDLLATRRAAGPHHEEKRHHADH
;
A
#
# COMPACT_ATOMS: atom_id res chain seq x y z
N MET A 1 18.62 23.43 19.72
CA MET A 1 18.67 22.39 20.76
C MET A 1 17.23 21.95 21.03
N PRO A 2 16.76 20.79 20.56
CA PRO A 2 15.43 20.32 20.90
C PRO A 2 15.43 19.87 22.37
N GLY A 3 14.54 20.45 23.18
CA GLY A 3 14.38 20.14 24.59
C GLY A 3 13.74 18.77 24.78
N THR A 4 14.37 17.91 25.57
CA THR A 4 13.82 16.63 26.01
C THR A 4 12.80 16.89 27.12
N THR A 5 11.51 16.73 26.84
CA THR A 5 10.49 16.69 27.89
C THR A 5 10.52 15.31 28.53
N ILE A 6 10.81 15.27 29.83
CA ILE A 6 10.87 14.06 30.65
C ILE A 6 9.60 14.03 31.50
N ASP A 7 8.93 12.89 31.58
CA ASP A 7 7.77 12.70 32.47
C ASP A 7 8.22 12.59 33.95
N PRO A 8 7.31 12.66 34.94
CA PRO A 8 7.66 12.62 36.36
C PRO A 8 8.35 11.34 36.85
N TYR A 9 8.52 10.33 35.99
CA TYR A 9 9.20 9.05 36.24
C TYR A 9 10.51 8.87 35.46
N GLY A 10 11.03 9.91 34.79
CA GLY A 10 12.36 9.86 34.19
C GLY A 10 12.44 9.06 32.88
N ARG A 11 11.30 8.72 32.25
CA ARG A 11 11.31 8.11 30.92
C ARG A 11 11.47 9.18 29.85
N ALA A 12 12.45 8.98 28.96
CA ALA A 12 12.52 9.73 27.71
C ALA A 12 11.24 9.49 26.91
N MET A 13 10.46 10.54 26.67
CA MET A 13 9.37 10.49 25.69
C MET A 13 9.99 10.36 24.29
N THR A 14 10.15 9.13 23.82
CA THR A 14 10.64 8.84 22.47
C THR A 14 9.56 9.19 21.44
N GLY A 15 9.84 10.22 20.64
CA GLY A 15 9.13 10.54 19.40
C GLY A 15 8.40 11.88 19.45
N ALA A 16 8.84 12.84 18.63
CA ALA A 16 7.97 13.95 18.23
C ALA A 16 6.67 13.36 17.66
N ALA A 17 5.51 13.91 18.04
CA ALA A 17 4.23 13.47 17.50
C ALA A 17 4.28 13.50 15.97
N GLN A 18 4.04 12.36 15.33
CA GLN A 18 4.09 12.26 13.88
C GLN A 18 2.82 12.89 13.29
N TRP A 19 2.92 13.46 12.09
CA TRP A 19 1.78 14.19 11.50
C TRP A 19 0.56 13.29 11.27
N TRP A 20 0.78 11.99 11.05
CA TRP A 20 -0.27 11.00 10.87
C TRP A 20 -0.98 10.58 12.16
N ASP A 21 -0.47 10.96 13.34
CA ASP A 21 -1.11 10.70 14.64
C ASP A 21 -2.10 11.82 15.03
N ALA A 22 -2.10 12.95 14.32
CA ALA A 22 -2.99 14.07 14.61
C ALA A 22 -4.48 13.74 14.42
N PRO A 23 -4.90 13.03 13.34
CA PRO A 23 -6.29 12.61 13.20
C PRO A 23 -6.65 11.49 14.19
N PRO A 24 -7.77 11.59 14.93
CA PRO A 24 -8.17 10.57 15.89
C PRO A 24 -8.47 9.22 15.21
N ALA A 25 -7.95 8.15 15.79
CA ALA A 25 -8.20 6.79 15.31
C ALA A 25 -9.69 6.41 15.36
N HIS A 26 -10.12 5.56 14.41
CA HIS A 26 -11.49 5.06 14.28
C HIS A 26 -12.56 6.17 14.13
N ARG A 27 -12.17 7.33 13.61
CA ARG A 27 -13.05 8.46 13.32
C ARG A 27 -12.82 8.97 11.90
N VAL A 28 -13.75 9.80 11.45
CA VAL A 28 -13.61 10.58 10.22
C VAL A 28 -12.92 11.89 10.56
N SER A 29 -11.99 12.34 9.72
CA SER A 29 -11.36 13.66 9.83
C SER A 29 -11.19 14.27 8.45
N LEU A 30 -11.46 15.56 8.34
CA LEU A 30 -11.19 16.36 7.16
C LEU A 30 -9.79 16.96 7.27
N LEU A 31 -8.93 16.69 6.29
CA LEU A 31 -7.60 17.27 6.12
C LEU A 31 -7.70 18.36 5.03
N PRO A 32 -8.08 19.60 5.40
CA PRO A 32 -8.38 20.63 4.43
C PRO A 32 -7.10 21.09 3.73
N ASP A 33 -7.21 21.38 2.43
CA ASP A 33 -6.16 22.02 1.63
C ASP A 33 -4.84 21.22 1.55
N VAL A 34 -4.86 19.95 1.96
CA VAL A 34 -3.77 19.01 1.72
C VAL A 34 -4.04 18.25 0.43
N ASP A 35 -3.14 18.37 -0.53
CA ASP A 35 -3.20 17.59 -1.78
C ASP A 35 -3.12 16.08 -1.46
N PRO A 36 -4.12 15.27 -1.84
CA PRO A 36 -4.09 13.82 -1.68
C PRO A 36 -2.86 13.15 -2.31
N GLU A 37 -2.29 13.71 -3.38
CA GLU A 37 -1.06 13.21 -3.98
C GLU A 37 0.17 13.50 -3.11
N LEU A 38 0.24 14.65 -2.42
CA LEU A 38 1.31 14.92 -1.46
C LEU A 38 1.23 14.00 -0.24
N LEU A 39 0.01 13.70 0.23
CA LEU A 39 -0.19 12.68 1.28
C LEU A 39 0.28 11.31 0.82
N ALA A 40 -0.02 10.94 -0.43
CA ALA A 40 0.41 9.67 -0.99
C ALA A 40 1.94 9.56 -1.04
N VAL A 41 2.64 10.63 -1.47
CA VAL A 41 4.11 10.67 -1.47
C VAL A 41 4.68 10.65 -0.05
N ALA A 42 4.09 11.39 0.89
CA ALA A 42 4.54 11.39 2.29
C ALA A 42 4.38 10.02 2.99
N LEU A 43 3.55 9.14 2.44
CA LEU A 43 3.25 7.81 2.97
C LEU A 43 3.88 6.69 2.12
N ASP A 44 4.77 7.03 1.18
CA ASP A 44 5.43 6.08 0.29
C ASP A 44 6.95 6.26 0.31
N PRO A 45 7.72 5.33 0.91
CA PRO A 45 7.29 4.08 1.52
C PRO A 45 6.52 4.31 2.84
N LEU A 46 5.63 3.38 3.19
CA LEU A 46 4.79 3.51 4.39
C LEU A 46 5.66 3.62 5.65
N PRO A 47 5.63 4.75 6.39
CA PRO A 47 6.52 4.96 7.52
C PRO A 47 6.38 3.90 8.62
N PRO A 48 7.45 3.59 9.36
CA PRO A 48 7.37 2.77 10.56
C PRO A 48 6.40 3.40 11.57
N GLY A 49 5.48 2.60 12.11
CA GLY A 49 4.48 3.06 13.07
C GLY A 49 3.23 3.72 12.46
N ALA A 50 3.27 4.15 11.20
CA ALA A 50 2.07 4.63 10.51
C ALA A 50 1.05 3.49 10.31
N PRO A 51 -0.28 3.78 10.38
CA PRO A 51 -1.31 2.81 10.04
C PRO A 51 -1.22 2.42 8.56
N ALA A 52 -1.83 1.29 8.16
CA ALA A 52 -1.92 0.96 6.75
C ALA A 52 -2.84 1.96 6.05
N VAL A 53 -2.34 2.74 5.08
CA VAL A 53 -3.13 3.77 4.40
C VAL A 53 -3.54 3.29 3.02
N LEU A 54 -4.83 2.99 2.85
CA LEU A 54 -5.41 2.63 1.55
C LEU A 54 -6.02 3.88 0.92
N ARG A 55 -5.68 4.13 -0.35
CA ARG A 55 -6.22 5.27 -1.10
C ARG A 55 -7.55 4.91 -1.73
N VAL A 56 -8.50 5.83 -1.67
CA VAL A 56 -9.83 5.70 -2.29
C VAL A 56 -10.01 6.86 -3.28
N HIS A 57 -10.00 6.53 -4.57
CA HIS A 57 -9.97 7.50 -5.68
C HIS A 57 -11.36 8.06 -6.07
N GLY A 58 -12.40 7.62 -5.37
CA GLY A 58 -13.78 8.06 -5.56
C GLY A 58 -14.72 7.11 -4.85
N LEU A 59 -16.00 7.45 -4.78
CA LEU A 59 -17.04 6.58 -4.24
C LEU A 59 -18.27 6.61 -5.16
N PRO A 60 -18.50 5.57 -5.97
CA PRO A 60 -19.66 5.51 -6.83
C PRO A 60 -20.93 5.28 -6.01
N GLY A 61 -22.04 5.80 -6.50
CA GLY A 61 -23.34 5.65 -5.87
C GLY A 61 -23.95 6.97 -5.45
N ARG A 62 -25.27 6.99 -5.36
CA ARG A 62 -26.09 8.15 -4.99
C ARG A 62 -26.50 8.14 -3.53
N THR A 63 -26.30 7.02 -2.84
CA THR A 63 -26.64 6.84 -1.41
C THR A 63 -25.44 6.34 -0.61
N ALA A 64 -25.45 6.57 0.70
CA ALA A 64 -24.37 6.11 1.58
C ALA A 64 -24.24 4.58 1.56
N GLY A 65 -25.36 3.85 1.51
CA GLY A 65 -25.37 2.39 1.43
C GLY A 65 -24.75 1.85 0.13
N GLU A 66 -25.00 2.50 -1.00
CA GLU A 66 -24.36 2.14 -2.29
C GLU A 66 -22.84 2.35 -2.24
N GLN A 67 -22.39 3.49 -1.71
CA GLN A 67 -20.96 3.79 -1.57
C GLN A 67 -20.26 2.80 -0.63
N VAL A 68 -20.87 2.49 0.52
CA VAL A 68 -20.37 1.48 1.46
C VAL A 68 -20.28 0.11 0.80
N ALA A 69 -21.32 -0.32 0.07
CA ALA A 69 -21.34 -1.62 -0.58
C ALA A 69 -20.27 -1.73 -1.69
N ALA A 70 -20.07 -0.66 -2.46
CA ALA A 70 -19.01 -0.57 -3.45
C ALA A 70 -17.64 -0.66 -2.79
N LEU A 71 -17.38 0.14 -1.75
CA LEU A 71 -16.10 0.16 -1.07
C LEU A 71 -15.78 -1.17 -0.38
N LEU A 72 -16.73 -1.79 0.32
CA LEU A 72 -16.53 -3.10 0.93
C LEU A 72 -16.24 -4.19 -0.11
N THR A 73 -16.73 -4.05 -1.34
CA THR A 73 -16.42 -4.98 -2.43
C THR A 73 -14.97 -4.83 -2.88
N GLU A 74 -14.46 -3.61 -2.94
CA GLU A 74 -13.08 -3.33 -3.35
C GLU A 74 -12.08 -3.66 -2.24
N LEU A 75 -12.42 -3.37 -0.98
CA LEU A 75 -11.63 -3.79 0.18
C LEU A 75 -11.57 -5.33 0.30
N ASP A 76 -12.64 -6.04 -0.06
CA ASP A 76 -12.64 -7.51 -0.12
C ASP A 76 -11.70 -8.02 -1.22
N ARG A 77 -11.73 -7.41 -2.41
CA ARG A 77 -10.77 -7.73 -3.49
C ARG A 77 -9.33 -7.44 -3.08
N ALA A 78 -9.07 -6.31 -2.42
CA ALA A 78 -7.76 -5.99 -1.88
C ALA A 78 -7.29 -7.04 -0.87
N ALA A 79 -8.15 -7.47 0.06
CA ALA A 79 -7.81 -8.51 1.02
C ALA A 79 -7.52 -9.87 0.34
N LEU A 80 -8.28 -10.23 -0.70
CA LEU A 80 -8.01 -11.44 -1.49
C LEU A 80 -6.65 -11.34 -2.20
N ALA A 81 -6.32 -10.17 -2.77
CA ALA A 81 -5.07 -9.92 -3.48
C ALA A 81 -3.84 -9.91 -2.56
N LEU A 82 -4.01 -9.52 -1.29
CA LEU A 82 -2.94 -9.49 -0.28
C LEU A 82 -2.72 -10.84 0.41
N PHE A 83 -3.47 -11.89 0.05
CA PHE A 83 -3.21 -13.24 0.56
C PHE A 83 -1.93 -13.83 -0.07
N PRO A 84 -1.04 -14.50 0.67
CA PRO A 84 -1.19 -14.98 2.06
C PRO A 84 -0.68 -14.04 3.16
N SER A 85 -0.31 -12.79 2.85
CA SER A 85 0.44 -11.89 3.76
C SER A 85 -0.24 -11.62 5.11
N TRP A 86 -1.57 -11.69 5.17
CA TRP A 86 -2.36 -11.50 6.41
C TRP A 86 -2.66 -12.79 7.18
N LEU A 87 -2.35 -13.98 6.64
CA LEU A 87 -2.61 -15.27 7.30
C LEU A 87 -1.30 -16.01 7.59
N PRO A 88 -0.80 -16.00 8.84
CA PRO A 88 0.43 -16.70 9.19
C PRO A 88 0.40 -18.20 8.83
N GLY A 89 1.45 -18.67 8.14
CA GLY A 89 1.62 -20.06 7.71
C GLY A 89 0.94 -20.42 6.39
N ALA A 90 0.16 -19.51 5.79
CA ALA A 90 -0.51 -19.75 4.52
C ALA A 90 0.42 -19.62 3.30
N ASP A 91 1.63 -19.08 3.49
CA ASP A 91 2.73 -19.04 2.52
C ASP A 91 3.17 -20.43 2.06
N ARG A 92 2.99 -21.45 2.91
CA ARG A 92 3.38 -22.85 2.67
C ARG A 92 2.34 -23.69 1.95
N LEU A 93 1.21 -23.09 1.53
CA LEU A 93 0.12 -23.83 0.91
C LEU A 93 0.32 -23.95 -0.61
N ASP A 94 0.37 -25.19 -1.10
CA ASP A 94 0.60 -25.53 -2.52
C ASP A 94 -0.62 -25.31 -3.45
N GLY A 95 -1.61 -24.50 -3.02
CA GLY A 95 -2.79 -24.13 -3.80
C GLY A 95 -4.11 -24.82 -3.39
N PRO A 96 -5.20 -24.59 -4.16
CA PRO A 96 -6.54 -25.03 -3.80
C PRO A 96 -6.79 -26.50 -4.19
N HIS A 97 -6.25 -27.42 -3.41
CA HIS A 97 -6.70 -28.81 -3.36
C HIS A 97 -7.56 -29.03 -2.09
N PRO A 98 -8.44 -30.05 -2.00
CA PRO A 98 -9.21 -30.37 -0.78
C PRO A 98 -8.44 -30.27 0.54
N LEU A 99 -7.19 -30.77 0.57
CA LEU A 99 -6.30 -30.67 1.73
C LEU A 99 -5.86 -29.23 2.02
N GLY A 100 -5.54 -28.45 0.98
CA GLY A 100 -5.25 -27.02 1.10
C GLY A 100 -6.44 -26.22 1.62
N ALA A 101 -7.66 -26.54 1.17
CA ALA A 101 -8.88 -25.92 1.66
C ALA A 101 -9.17 -26.25 3.14
N ALA A 102 -8.89 -27.47 3.60
CA ALA A 102 -8.99 -27.80 5.01
C ALA A 102 -7.91 -27.09 5.84
N ALA A 103 -6.67 -27.08 5.34
CA ALA A 103 -5.53 -26.45 5.99
C ALA A 103 -5.72 -24.93 6.16
N VAL A 104 -6.15 -24.24 5.11
CA VAL A 104 -6.36 -22.78 5.17
C VAL A 104 -7.48 -22.42 6.15
N ARG A 105 -8.55 -23.24 6.22
CA ARG A 105 -9.62 -23.04 7.22
C ARG A 105 -9.11 -23.25 8.64
N SER A 106 -8.28 -24.25 8.86
CA SER A 106 -7.66 -24.51 10.18
C SER A 106 -6.75 -23.35 10.60
N LEU A 107 -5.89 -22.86 9.68
CA LEU A 107 -5.03 -21.70 9.92
C LEU A 107 -5.84 -20.45 10.24
N ALA A 108 -6.90 -20.18 9.46
CA ALA A 108 -7.80 -19.05 9.68
C ALA A 108 -8.53 -19.14 11.03
N ALA A 109 -9.05 -20.31 11.39
CA ALA A 109 -9.68 -20.52 12.69
C ALA A 109 -8.69 -20.31 13.85
N ALA A 110 -7.46 -20.80 13.72
CA ALA A 110 -6.42 -20.61 14.72
C ALA A 110 -5.98 -19.14 14.84
N ALA A 111 -5.90 -18.42 13.72
CA ALA A 111 -5.60 -16.98 13.71
C ALA A 111 -6.74 -16.16 14.35
N ALA A 112 -8.00 -16.51 14.04
CA ALA A 112 -9.17 -15.89 14.66
C ALA A 112 -9.22 -16.12 16.17
N ALA A 113 -8.90 -17.34 16.65
CA ALA A 113 -8.89 -17.65 18.08
C ALA A 113 -7.87 -16.83 18.88
N ARG A 114 -6.82 -16.30 18.22
CA ARG A 114 -5.79 -15.44 18.84
C ARG A 114 -6.01 -13.94 18.60
N SER A 115 -7.13 -13.56 17.98
CA SER A 115 -7.44 -12.17 17.64
C SER A 115 -8.90 -11.85 17.97
N ALA A 116 -9.28 -10.57 17.80
CA ALA A 116 -10.67 -10.16 17.89
C ALA A 116 -11.45 -10.41 16.59
N ALA A 117 -10.88 -11.14 15.62
CA ALA A 117 -11.50 -11.35 14.33
C ALA A 117 -12.65 -12.37 14.41
N PHE A 118 -13.74 -12.11 13.68
CA PHE A 118 -14.83 -13.06 13.59
C PHE A 118 -14.42 -14.29 12.78
N GLY A 119 -14.19 -15.42 13.46
CA GLY A 119 -13.62 -16.63 12.88
C GLY A 119 -14.32 -17.17 11.63
N PRO A 120 -15.67 -17.22 11.56
CA PRO A 120 -16.38 -17.64 10.36
C PRO A 120 -16.11 -16.74 9.15
N PHE A 121 -15.96 -15.43 9.35
CA PHE A 121 -15.60 -14.51 8.27
C PHE A 121 -14.17 -14.73 7.79
N LEU A 122 -13.21 -14.84 8.71
CA LEU A 122 -11.80 -15.05 8.34
C LEU A 122 -11.60 -16.38 7.59
N THR A 123 -12.30 -17.43 8.03
CA THR A 123 -12.27 -18.76 7.41
C THR A 123 -12.85 -18.74 5.98
N ASP A 124 -13.96 -18.03 5.78
CA ASP A 124 -14.56 -17.84 4.45
C ASP A 124 -13.63 -17.04 3.52
N LEU A 125 -13.12 -15.91 3.99
CA LEU A 125 -12.20 -15.07 3.21
C LEU A 125 -10.94 -15.84 2.81
N ALA A 126 -10.36 -16.61 3.73
CA ALA A 126 -9.16 -17.39 3.45
C ALA A 126 -9.42 -18.53 2.45
N GLY A 127 -10.58 -19.17 2.52
CA GLY A 127 -11.02 -20.13 1.51
C GLY A 127 -11.18 -19.50 0.12
N ARG A 128 -11.82 -18.34 0.05
CA ARG A 128 -11.98 -17.57 -1.20
C ARG A 128 -10.63 -17.11 -1.76
N ALA A 129 -9.71 -16.66 -0.90
CA ALA A 129 -8.38 -16.22 -1.30
C ALA A 129 -7.54 -17.38 -1.87
N LEU A 130 -7.56 -18.55 -1.22
CA LEU A 130 -6.87 -19.74 -1.72
C LEU A 130 -7.45 -20.18 -3.07
N ALA A 131 -8.77 -20.18 -3.22
CA ALA A 131 -9.43 -20.54 -4.47
C ALA A 131 -9.08 -19.57 -5.61
N ALA A 132 -9.00 -18.26 -5.33
CA ALA A 132 -8.66 -17.23 -6.32
C ALA A 132 -7.26 -17.42 -6.92
N ARG A 133 -6.32 -18.06 -6.21
CA ARG A 133 -4.96 -18.33 -6.71
C ARG A 133 -4.91 -19.30 -7.89
N SER A 134 -5.95 -20.11 -8.11
CA SER A 134 -6.05 -21.00 -9.28
C SER A 134 -6.76 -20.37 -10.48
N GLY A 135 -7.10 -19.08 -10.40
CA GLY A 135 -7.91 -18.39 -11.39
C GLY A 135 -9.42 -18.56 -11.13
N PRO A 136 -10.27 -17.76 -11.80
CA PRO A 136 -11.70 -17.83 -11.61
C PRO A 136 -12.24 -19.19 -12.06
N PRO A 137 -13.07 -19.90 -11.26
CA PRO A 137 -13.74 -21.11 -11.72
C PRO A 137 -14.64 -20.77 -12.91
N ALA A 138 -14.53 -21.55 -13.99
CA ALA A 138 -15.34 -21.39 -15.19
C ALA A 138 -16.84 -21.34 -14.83
N GLY A 139 -17.49 -20.19 -15.09
CA GLY A 139 -18.95 -20.06 -15.03
C GLY A 139 -19.57 -19.48 -13.75
N SER A 140 -18.82 -19.16 -12.69
CA SER A 140 -19.43 -18.61 -11.47
C SER A 140 -19.16 -17.11 -11.27
N ARG A 141 -20.09 -16.27 -11.73
CA ARG A 141 -20.12 -14.82 -11.41
C ARG A 141 -20.39 -14.53 -9.92
N HIS A 142 -20.76 -15.54 -9.13
CA HIS A 142 -21.17 -15.42 -7.72
C HIS A 142 -20.22 -16.13 -6.72
N ALA A 143 -19.29 -16.99 -7.15
CA ALA A 143 -18.43 -17.78 -6.26
C ALA A 143 -17.41 -16.97 -5.44
N GLY A 144 -17.30 -15.66 -5.66
CA GLY A 144 -16.33 -14.80 -4.97
C GLY A 144 -16.93 -13.83 -3.94
N ARG A 145 -18.26 -13.71 -3.84
CA ARG A 145 -18.88 -12.71 -2.97
C ARG A 145 -18.99 -13.20 -1.53
N SER A 146 -18.61 -12.34 -0.59
CA SER A 146 -18.84 -12.59 0.83
C SER A 146 -20.34 -12.74 1.11
N ARG A 147 -20.70 -13.76 1.90
CA ARG A 147 -22.08 -14.01 2.37
C ARG A 147 -22.46 -13.22 3.63
N PHE A 148 -21.51 -12.49 4.21
CA PHE A 148 -21.70 -11.86 5.50
C PHE A 148 -22.33 -10.46 5.37
N PRO A 149 -23.07 -10.00 6.40
CA PRO A 149 -23.57 -8.62 6.48
C PRO A 149 -22.45 -7.59 6.36
N ALA A 150 -22.82 -6.36 5.98
CA ALA A 150 -21.88 -5.29 5.71
C ALA A 150 -20.98 -4.98 6.92
N GLU A 151 -21.53 -4.99 8.13
CA GLU A 151 -20.84 -4.68 9.38
C GLU A 151 -19.76 -5.72 9.69
N VAL A 152 -20.09 -7.01 9.51
CA VAL A 152 -19.15 -8.11 9.70
C VAL A 152 -18.02 -8.03 8.66
N ARG A 153 -18.37 -7.71 7.42
CA ARG A 153 -17.37 -7.47 6.35
C ARG A 153 -16.47 -6.30 6.69
N ALA A 154 -17.03 -5.17 7.12
CA ALA A 154 -16.27 -3.97 7.43
C ALA A 154 -15.24 -4.23 8.55
N ALA A 155 -15.69 -4.77 9.69
CA ALA A 155 -14.82 -5.06 10.83
C ALA A 155 -13.76 -6.13 10.49
N GLY A 156 -14.17 -7.17 9.75
CA GLY A 156 -13.27 -8.24 9.32
C GLY A 156 -12.20 -7.75 8.34
N LEU A 157 -12.58 -6.96 7.33
CA LEU A 157 -11.66 -6.41 6.33
C LEU A 157 -10.70 -5.42 6.94
N ALA A 158 -11.14 -4.54 7.85
CA ALA A 158 -10.26 -3.62 8.56
C ALA A 158 -9.14 -4.37 9.28
N ARG A 159 -9.48 -5.47 9.96
CA ARG A 159 -8.49 -6.28 10.65
C ARG A 159 -7.54 -7.00 9.69
N VAL A 160 -8.08 -7.65 8.67
CA VAL A 160 -7.29 -8.42 7.69
C VAL A 160 -6.31 -7.52 6.94
N LEU A 161 -6.75 -6.33 6.53
CA LEU A 161 -5.91 -5.35 5.87
C LEU A 161 -4.84 -4.81 6.82
N ALA A 162 -5.16 -4.52 8.09
CA ALA A 162 -4.14 -4.15 9.08
C ALA A 162 -3.08 -5.25 9.25
N ASP A 163 -3.51 -6.51 9.36
CA ASP A 163 -2.63 -7.67 9.51
C ASP A 163 -1.73 -7.88 8.29
N ALA A 164 -2.21 -7.65 7.08
CA ALA A 164 -1.42 -7.75 5.84
C ALA A 164 -0.17 -6.85 5.88
N TYR A 165 -0.31 -5.64 6.43
CA TYR A 165 0.77 -4.66 6.59
C TYR A 165 1.46 -4.73 7.96
N ARG A 166 1.07 -5.69 8.82
CA ARG A 166 1.53 -5.79 10.23
C ARG A 166 1.36 -4.48 11.00
N ARG A 167 0.20 -3.83 10.81
CA ARG A 167 -0.17 -2.57 11.47
C ARG A 167 -1.31 -2.80 12.47
N THR A 168 -1.53 -1.83 13.33
CA THR A 168 -2.58 -1.87 14.36
C THR A 168 -3.94 -1.41 13.84
N GLY A 169 -3.97 -0.70 12.70
CA GLY A 169 -5.19 -0.20 12.09
C GLY A 169 -5.00 0.18 10.62
N VAL A 170 -6.13 0.53 9.99
CA VAL A 170 -6.22 0.95 8.59
C VAL A 170 -6.83 2.34 8.51
N VAL A 171 -6.20 3.19 7.72
CA VAL A 171 -6.73 4.47 7.28
C VAL A 171 -7.23 4.32 5.85
N LEU A 172 -8.45 4.81 5.61
CA LEU A 172 -8.99 5.04 4.28
C LEU A 172 -8.75 6.52 3.94
N LEU A 173 -7.79 6.79 3.07
CA LEU A 173 -7.55 8.13 2.53
C LEU A 173 -8.46 8.34 1.34
N VAL A 174 -9.58 9.04 1.57
CA VAL A 174 -10.62 9.31 0.56
C VAL A 174 -10.39 10.70 -0.01
N GLU A 175 -10.20 10.75 -1.33
CA GLU A 175 -10.15 12.01 -2.07
C GLU A 175 -11.55 12.61 -2.18
N VAL A 176 -11.69 13.87 -1.75
CA VAL A 176 -12.94 14.63 -1.85
C VAL A 176 -13.06 15.18 -3.28
N PRO A 177 -14.01 14.71 -4.11
CA PRO A 177 -14.15 15.16 -5.49
C PRO A 177 -14.46 16.66 -5.60
N ASP A 178 -13.94 17.30 -6.65
CA ASP A 178 -14.30 18.66 -7.00
C ASP A 178 -15.78 18.76 -7.38
N GLY A 179 -16.44 19.84 -6.95
CA GLY A 179 -17.81 20.15 -7.36
C GLY A 179 -18.89 19.24 -6.77
N LEU A 180 -18.63 18.55 -5.66
CA LEU A 180 -19.66 17.82 -4.93
C LEU A 180 -20.88 18.71 -4.62
N THR A 181 -22.07 18.16 -4.85
CA THR A 181 -23.32 18.79 -4.41
C THR A 181 -23.45 18.69 -2.89
N ALA A 182 -24.28 19.53 -2.28
CA ALA A 182 -24.63 19.44 -0.86
C ALA A 182 -25.10 18.04 -0.45
N GLU A 183 -25.83 17.35 -1.34
CA GLU A 183 -26.24 15.96 -1.11
C GLU A 183 -25.07 14.99 -1.24
N GLY A 184 -24.19 15.17 -2.22
CA GLY A 184 -22.98 14.38 -2.37
C GLY A 184 -22.06 14.47 -1.15
N GLU A 185 -21.89 15.67 -0.57
CA GLU A 185 -21.15 15.85 0.69
C GLU A 185 -21.77 15.07 1.85
N ARG A 186 -23.11 15.14 2.01
CA ARG A 186 -23.83 14.39 3.05
C ARG A 186 -23.68 12.88 2.88
N VAL A 187 -23.75 12.39 1.64
CA VAL A 187 -23.60 10.96 1.32
C VAL A 187 -22.18 10.48 1.59
N LEU A 188 -21.16 11.25 1.19
CA LEU A 188 -19.75 10.97 1.47
C LEU A 188 -19.45 10.94 2.97
N ALA A 189 -19.94 11.94 3.71
CA ALA A 189 -19.76 12.00 5.15
C ALA A 189 -20.44 10.81 5.85
N ALA A 190 -21.68 10.49 5.47
CA ALA A 190 -22.42 9.37 6.05
C ALA A 190 -21.77 8.01 5.74
N SER A 191 -21.23 7.80 4.54
CA SER A 191 -20.52 6.57 4.19
C SER A 191 -19.20 6.44 4.97
N ALA A 192 -18.44 7.52 5.09
CA ALA A 192 -17.22 7.58 5.91
C ALA A 192 -17.50 7.31 7.40
N GLU A 193 -18.52 7.95 7.97
CA GLU A 193 -18.94 7.76 9.36
C GLU A 193 -19.39 6.32 9.63
N TRP A 194 -20.12 5.73 8.68
CA TRP A 194 -20.54 4.33 8.79
C TRP A 194 -19.34 3.38 8.83
N LEU A 195 -18.34 3.58 7.95
CA LEU A 195 -17.12 2.76 7.92
C LEU A 195 -16.30 2.90 9.20
N ALA A 196 -16.20 4.11 9.73
CA ALA A 196 -15.51 4.36 11.00
C ALA A 196 -16.23 3.68 12.17
N GLY A 197 -17.56 3.84 12.26
CA GLY A 197 -18.37 3.31 13.35
C GLY A 197 -18.51 1.78 13.34
N HIS A 198 -18.67 1.16 12.17
CA HIS A 198 -18.95 -0.27 12.05
C HIS A 198 -17.74 -1.11 11.64
N GLY A 199 -16.79 -0.52 10.89
CA GLY A 199 -15.58 -1.19 10.45
C GLY A 199 -14.35 -0.93 11.31
N ARG A 200 -14.41 0.07 12.21
CA ARG A 200 -13.23 0.58 12.94
C ARG A 200 -12.12 1.06 11.99
N PHE A 201 -12.47 1.50 10.79
CA PHE A 201 -11.54 2.24 9.94
C PHE A 201 -11.31 3.62 10.52
N THR A 202 -10.10 4.16 10.36
CA THR A 202 -9.90 5.61 10.41
C THR A 202 -10.16 6.13 8.99
N VAL A 203 -10.88 7.23 8.83
CA VAL A 203 -11.16 7.79 7.50
C VAL A 203 -10.64 9.22 7.42
N TRP A 204 -9.74 9.46 6.47
CA TRP A 204 -9.24 10.79 6.17
C TRP A 204 -9.88 11.27 4.88
N LEU A 205 -10.64 12.36 4.95
CA LEU A 205 -11.13 13.07 3.78
C LEU A 205 -10.09 14.12 3.43
N ALA A 206 -9.47 14.04 2.25
CA ALA A 206 -8.43 14.97 1.82
C ALA A 206 -8.82 15.69 0.53
N GLY A 207 -8.36 16.93 0.39
CA GLY A 207 -8.69 17.80 -0.74
C GLY A 207 -9.52 19.00 -0.30
N ARG A 208 -10.62 19.26 -1.03
CA ARG A 208 -11.45 20.45 -0.81
C ARG A 208 -12.23 20.38 0.52
N PRO A 209 -12.44 21.52 1.19
CA PRO A 209 -13.28 21.55 2.38
C PRO A 209 -14.74 21.26 2.04
N LEU A 210 -15.41 20.52 2.93
CA LEU A 210 -16.86 20.32 2.88
C LEU A 210 -17.56 21.64 3.28
N ARG A 211 -18.55 22.07 2.50
CA ARG A 211 -19.23 23.36 2.72
C ARG A 211 -20.55 23.22 3.48
N THR A 212 -21.19 22.06 3.37
CA THR A 212 -22.52 21.77 3.89
C THR A 212 -22.45 20.93 5.17
N VAL A 213 -21.41 20.10 5.31
CA VAL A 213 -21.25 19.17 6.44
C VAL A 213 -20.23 19.74 7.43
N ASP A 214 -20.71 20.11 8.62
CA ASP A 214 -19.92 20.71 9.71
C ASP A 214 -19.53 19.71 10.82
N ARG A 215 -20.22 18.56 10.89
CA ARG A 215 -19.99 17.53 11.91
C ARG A 215 -18.70 16.73 11.77
N VAL A 216 -18.01 16.82 10.62
CA VAL A 216 -16.71 16.15 10.40
C VAL A 216 -15.60 17.03 10.97
N PRO A 217 -14.81 16.56 11.95
CA PRO A 217 -13.77 17.38 12.55
C PRO A 217 -12.66 17.71 11.56
N VAL A 218 -12.26 18.97 11.53
CA VAL A 218 -11.16 19.48 10.72
C VAL A 218 -9.85 19.28 11.48
N VAL A 219 -8.87 18.64 10.85
CA VAL A 219 -7.55 18.38 11.43
C VAL A 219 -6.47 18.91 10.49
N THR A 220 -5.67 19.85 10.98
CA THR A 220 -4.52 20.38 10.24
C THR A 220 -3.31 19.49 10.47
N VAL A 221 -2.69 19.04 9.38
CA VAL A 221 -1.44 18.25 9.40
C VAL A 221 -0.31 19.04 8.76
N THR A 222 0.90 18.91 9.31
CA THR A 222 2.10 19.52 8.71
C THR A 222 2.94 18.41 8.08
N LEU A 223 2.98 18.38 6.75
CA LEU A 223 3.80 17.42 6.01
C LEU A 223 5.30 17.74 6.15
N PRO A 224 6.18 16.73 6.04
CA PRO A 224 7.62 16.94 6.04
C PRO A 224 8.07 17.95 4.98
N HIS A 225 9.15 18.68 5.27
CA HIS A 225 9.64 19.74 4.40
C HIS A 225 10.02 19.23 3.02
N GLU A 226 10.67 18.06 2.93
CA GLU A 226 11.06 17.43 1.68
C GLU A 226 9.88 17.22 0.74
N VAL A 227 8.74 16.74 1.25
CA VAL A 227 7.51 16.53 0.48
C VAL A 227 6.90 17.87 0.05
N ARG A 228 6.86 18.85 0.96
CA ARG A 228 6.36 20.19 0.64
C ARG A 228 7.19 20.88 -0.43
N ALA A 229 8.51 20.68 -0.45
CA ALA A 229 9.40 21.19 -1.47
C ALA A 229 9.20 20.51 -2.85
N VAL A 230 8.48 19.38 -2.92
CA VAL A 230 8.04 18.77 -4.20
C VAL A 230 6.79 19.47 -4.74
N ALA A 231 6.00 20.14 -3.89
CA ALA A 231 4.77 20.82 -4.27
C ALA A 231 5.02 22.16 -5.01
N GLU A 232 6.07 22.90 -4.66
CA GLU A 232 6.35 24.25 -5.18
C GLU A 232 6.55 24.33 -6.71
N PRO A 233 7.18 23.35 -7.40
CA PRO A 233 7.29 23.33 -8.86
C PRO A 233 6.04 22.80 -9.59
N ALA A 234 5.04 22.27 -8.86
CA ALA A 234 4.00 21.40 -9.41
C ALA A 234 2.64 22.08 -9.64
N ALA A 235 2.57 23.41 -9.77
CA ALA A 235 1.32 24.13 -10.00
C ALA A 235 0.65 23.73 -11.34
N GLY A 236 -0.35 22.84 -11.25
CA GLY A 236 -1.28 22.49 -12.32
C GLY A 236 -1.67 21.01 -12.28
N GLY A 237 -2.97 20.73 -12.42
CA GLY A 237 -3.54 19.39 -12.29
C GLY A 237 -2.93 18.39 -13.27
N GLY A 238 -2.43 17.27 -12.73
CA GLY A 238 -2.16 16.07 -13.53
C GLY A 238 -3.47 15.32 -13.82
N PRO A 239 -3.48 14.43 -14.83
CA PRO A 239 -4.64 13.58 -15.08
C PRO A 239 -4.94 12.72 -13.85
N ALA A 240 -6.23 12.56 -13.53
CA ALA A 240 -6.69 11.67 -12.47
C ALA A 240 -6.20 10.23 -12.74
N PRO A 241 -5.78 9.47 -11.71
CA PRO A 241 -5.39 8.09 -11.90
C PRO A 241 -6.56 7.29 -12.47
N THR A 242 -6.38 6.73 -13.67
CA THR A 242 -7.30 5.75 -14.24
C THR A 242 -7.03 4.42 -13.55
N GLY A 243 -7.85 4.04 -12.56
CA GLY A 243 -7.55 2.87 -11.74
C GLY A 243 -8.71 2.33 -10.91
N ALA A 244 -8.41 1.26 -10.16
CA ALA A 244 -9.32 0.65 -9.21
C ALA A 244 -9.79 1.65 -8.15
N LEU A 245 -10.99 1.45 -7.60
CA LEU A 245 -11.57 2.32 -6.58
C LEU A 245 -10.65 2.48 -5.35
N VAL A 246 -9.98 1.40 -4.99
CA VAL A 246 -9.09 1.29 -3.83
C VAL A 246 -7.69 0.91 -4.32
N SER A 247 -6.69 1.69 -3.93
CA SER A 247 -5.28 1.38 -4.12
C SER A 247 -4.63 1.06 -2.77
N CYS A 248 -3.85 -0.01 -2.76
CA CYS A 248 -3.15 -0.50 -1.58
C CYS A 248 -1.66 -0.17 -1.70
N PRO A 249 -0.98 0.26 -0.62
CA PRO A 249 0.47 0.44 -0.65
C PRO A 249 1.17 -0.87 -1.03
N PRO A 250 2.24 -0.84 -1.82
CA PRO A 250 2.94 -2.07 -2.17
C PRO A 250 3.54 -2.74 -0.93
N LEU A 251 3.40 -4.07 -0.85
CA LEU A 251 3.98 -4.86 0.23
C LEU A 251 5.42 -5.20 -0.09
N SER A 252 6.33 -4.88 0.84
CA SER A 252 7.73 -5.22 0.68
C SER A 252 7.95 -6.73 0.57
N GLY A 253 8.75 -7.12 -0.42
CA GLY A 253 9.07 -8.51 -0.76
C GLY A 253 8.15 -9.14 -1.81
N LEU A 254 7.07 -8.48 -2.23
CA LEU A 254 6.10 -9.03 -3.19
C LEU A 254 5.89 -8.08 -4.36
N PRO A 255 5.76 -8.58 -5.62
CA PRO A 255 5.24 -7.76 -6.71
C PRO A 255 3.80 -7.32 -6.40
N ARG A 256 3.40 -6.16 -6.90
CA ARG A 256 2.04 -5.67 -6.75
C ARG A 256 1.04 -6.60 -7.43
N ALA A 257 0.05 -7.04 -6.67
CA ALA A 257 -1.00 -7.91 -7.17
C ALA A 257 -1.88 -7.25 -8.26
N ASP A 258 -1.97 -5.92 -8.24
CA ASP A 258 -2.73 -5.11 -9.21
C ASP A 258 -1.87 -4.62 -10.40
N SER A 259 -0.60 -5.04 -10.49
CA SER A 259 0.31 -4.69 -11.58
C SER A 259 0.57 -5.90 -12.49
N PRO A 260 -0.11 -6.02 -13.66
CA PRO A 260 0.14 -7.10 -14.59
C PRO A 260 1.59 -7.17 -15.08
N ALA A 261 2.27 -6.02 -15.17
CA ALA A 261 3.66 -5.92 -15.57
C ALA A 261 4.58 -6.57 -14.52
N GLU A 262 4.49 -6.16 -13.25
CA GLU A 262 5.29 -6.76 -12.17
C GLU A 262 5.04 -8.26 -12.03
N GLN A 263 3.77 -8.68 -12.09
CA GLN A 263 3.39 -10.09 -12.00
C GLN A 263 3.90 -10.92 -13.18
N THR A 264 4.01 -10.32 -14.36
CA THR A 264 4.57 -10.99 -15.54
C THR A 264 6.08 -11.07 -15.44
N LEU A 265 6.74 -9.99 -15.02
CA LEU A 265 8.18 -9.96 -14.84
C LEU A 265 8.64 -10.95 -13.75
N GLU A 266 7.94 -11.03 -12.61
CA GLU A 266 8.25 -12.00 -11.55
C GLU A 266 8.07 -13.46 -12.01
N ARG A 267 6.98 -13.77 -12.72
CA ARG A 267 6.77 -15.12 -13.31
C ARG A 267 7.86 -15.50 -14.31
N ALA A 268 8.47 -14.53 -14.97
CA ALA A 268 9.55 -14.77 -15.91
C ALA A 268 10.89 -14.92 -15.19
N LEU A 269 11.23 -14.00 -14.28
CA LEU A 269 12.44 -14.02 -13.45
C LEU A 269 12.56 -15.30 -12.61
N SER A 270 11.45 -15.76 -12.01
CA SER A 270 11.42 -16.98 -11.18
C SER A 270 11.85 -18.26 -11.91
N ARG A 271 11.82 -18.29 -13.25
CA ARG A 271 12.29 -19.42 -14.07
C ARG A 271 13.80 -19.45 -14.25
N HIS A 272 14.50 -18.41 -13.80
CA HIS A 272 15.91 -18.22 -14.05
C HIS A 272 16.72 -18.18 -12.75
N GLY A 273 17.64 -19.13 -12.61
CA GLY A 273 18.54 -19.18 -11.45
C GLY A 273 19.41 -17.92 -11.29
N TRP A 274 19.76 -17.24 -12.39
CA TRP A 274 20.55 -16.00 -12.34
C TRP A 274 19.82 -14.85 -11.63
N ALA A 275 18.49 -14.88 -11.54
CA ALA A 275 17.68 -13.84 -10.91
C ALA A 275 17.56 -14.01 -9.38
N TYR A 276 18.41 -14.84 -8.75
CA TYR A 276 18.46 -14.98 -7.29
C TYR A 276 18.78 -13.65 -6.61
N GLY A 277 18.35 -13.47 -5.36
CA GLY A 277 18.64 -12.28 -4.55
C GLY A 277 17.73 -11.08 -4.80
N ARG A 278 16.83 -11.16 -5.80
CA ARG A 278 15.89 -10.09 -6.11
C ARG A 278 14.89 -9.84 -4.98
N ARG A 279 14.51 -8.58 -4.79
CA ARG A 279 13.48 -8.17 -3.83
C ARG A 279 12.52 -7.20 -4.52
N TRP A 280 11.23 -7.42 -4.34
CA TRP A 280 10.18 -6.51 -4.82
C TRP A 280 9.80 -5.49 -3.76
N ASN A 281 9.37 -4.30 -4.20
CA ASN A 281 8.80 -3.22 -3.39
C ASN A 281 9.61 -2.97 -2.12
N HIS A 282 10.94 -2.97 -2.26
CA HIS A 282 11.86 -2.90 -1.13
C HIS A 282 11.98 -1.45 -0.65
N THR A 283 11.76 -1.23 0.65
CA THR A 283 12.09 0.04 1.29
C THR A 283 13.60 0.10 1.53
N TRP A 284 14.27 0.93 0.73
CA TRP A 284 15.68 1.22 0.86
C TRP A 284 15.88 2.54 1.62
N GLN A 285 16.82 2.55 2.57
CA GLN A 285 17.18 3.73 3.35
C GLN A 285 18.68 3.70 3.64
N GLY A 286 19.46 4.56 2.96
CA GLY A 286 20.93 4.58 3.09
C GLY A 286 21.44 5.22 4.39
N HIS A 287 20.62 6.02 5.08
CA HIS A 287 20.98 6.65 6.35
C HIS A 287 19.77 6.72 7.29
N PRO A 288 19.89 6.44 8.61
CA PRO A 288 18.76 6.46 9.55
C PRO A 288 18.00 7.79 9.62
N LEU A 289 18.68 8.90 9.32
CA LEU A 289 18.09 10.25 9.24
C LEU A 289 17.84 10.72 7.80
N GLY A 290 18.14 9.88 6.81
CA GLY A 290 17.91 10.18 5.40
C GLY A 290 16.52 9.72 4.94
N PRO A 291 16.09 10.19 3.75
CA PRO A 291 14.83 9.74 3.16
C PRO A 291 14.88 8.24 2.88
N ALA A 292 13.71 7.61 3.00
CA ALA A 292 13.51 6.23 2.57
C ALA A 292 12.85 6.24 1.18
N TYR A 293 13.25 5.31 0.32
CA TYR A 293 12.71 5.15 -1.02
C TYR A 293 12.16 3.74 -1.18
N ARG A 294 11.06 3.59 -1.93
CA ARG A 294 10.65 2.28 -2.44
C ARG A 294 11.34 2.04 -3.78
N LEU A 295 11.94 0.86 -3.91
CA LEU A 295 12.44 0.30 -5.17
C LEU A 295 11.48 -0.81 -5.62
N ASP A 296 10.95 -0.72 -6.83
CA ASP A 296 9.98 -1.70 -7.32
C ASP A 296 10.61 -3.09 -7.39
N LEU A 297 11.79 -3.23 -7.98
CA LEU A 297 12.57 -4.47 -8.01
C LEU A 297 14.05 -4.15 -7.81
N CYS A 298 14.76 -4.87 -6.94
CA CYS A 298 16.18 -4.60 -6.72
C CYS A 298 17.01 -5.85 -6.39
N TRP A 299 18.31 -5.75 -6.68
CA TRP A 299 19.41 -6.60 -6.23
C TRP A 299 20.37 -5.76 -5.39
N LEU A 300 20.20 -5.76 -4.07
CA LEU A 300 20.91 -4.86 -3.17
C LEU A 300 22.42 -5.09 -3.16
N ALA A 301 22.85 -6.36 -3.13
CA ALA A 301 24.26 -6.71 -3.11
C ALA A 301 24.98 -6.28 -4.40
N GLU A 302 24.26 -6.18 -5.51
CA GLU A 302 24.78 -5.75 -6.82
C GLU A 302 24.56 -4.26 -7.09
N GLY A 303 23.81 -3.55 -6.24
CA GLY A 303 23.45 -2.14 -6.43
C GLY A 303 22.64 -1.93 -7.71
N LEU A 304 21.69 -2.82 -8.02
CA LEU A 304 20.82 -2.71 -9.18
C LEU A 304 19.37 -2.50 -8.73
N ALA A 305 18.74 -1.44 -9.22
CA ALA A 305 17.32 -1.19 -9.10
C ALA A 305 16.65 -1.22 -10.48
N VAL A 306 15.41 -1.67 -10.51
CA VAL A 306 14.55 -1.74 -11.68
C VAL A 306 13.20 -1.14 -11.28
N GLU A 307 12.77 -0.12 -12.02
CA GLU A 307 11.47 0.54 -11.85
C GLU A 307 10.54 0.11 -12.98
N VAL A 308 9.29 -0.24 -12.63
CA VAL A 308 8.27 -0.66 -13.58
C VAL A 308 7.21 0.43 -13.67
N ASP A 309 7.44 1.37 -14.59
CA ASP A 309 6.66 2.59 -14.71
C ASP A 309 5.29 2.32 -15.35
N GLY A 310 4.24 2.45 -14.54
CA GLY A 310 2.84 2.47 -14.98
C GLY A 310 2.25 3.88 -15.18
N PRO A 311 1.06 4.01 -15.81
CA PRO A 311 0.34 5.29 -15.94
C PRO A 311 0.11 6.04 -14.62
N GLU A 312 0.09 5.32 -13.50
CA GLU A 312 -0.04 5.85 -12.14
C GLU A 312 1.15 6.72 -11.68
N HIS A 313 2.28 6.69 -12.38
CA HIS A 313 3.44 7.56 -12.11
C HIS A 313 3.38 8.92 -12.82
N ARG A 314 2.31 9.19 -13.59
CA ARG A 314 2.18 10.42 -14.41
C ARG A 314 1.80 11.67 -13.61
N GLY A 315 1.61 11.56 -12.29
CA GLY A 315 1.38 12.70 -11.40
C GLY A 315 2.64 13.57 -11.28
N ARG A 316 2.48 14.90 -11.36
CA ARG A 316 3.64 15.83 -11.36
C ARG A 316 4.46 15.77 -10.07
N VAL A 317 3.78 15.61 -8.93
CA VAL A 317 4.42 15.44 -7.62
C VAL A 317 5.26 14.15 -7.60
N ARG A 318 4.68 13.04 -8.05
CA ARG A 318 5.37 11.74 -8.18
C ARG A 318 6.58 11.82 -9.09
N PHE A 319 6.45 12.48 -10.26
CA PHE A 319 7.56 12.66 -11.18
C PHE A 319 8.74 13.45 -10.58
N ALA A 320 8.45 14.51 -9.83
CA ALA A 320 9.49 15.31 -9.18
C ALA A 320 10.18 14.55 -8.03
N ASP A 321 9.43 13.74 -7.28
CA ASP A 321 9.97 12.84 -6.27
C ASP A 321 10.83 11.72 -6.88
N ASP A 322 10.33 11.07 -7.93
CA ASP A 322 11.04 10.02 -8.69
C ASP A 322 12.39 10.52 -9.23
N ARG A 323 12.45 11.74 -9.77
CA ARG A 323 13.71 12.32 -10.24
C ARG A 323 14.71 12.59 -9.10
N ARG A 324 14.24 13.04 -7.94
CA ARG A 324 15.11 13.24 -6.77
C ARG A 324 15.65 11.90 -6.26
N ARG A 325 14.78 10.89 -6.21
CA ARG A 325 15.14 9.50 -5.86
C ARG A 325 16.21 8.94 -6.80
N ASP A 326 16.02 9.05 -8.11
CA ASP A 326 16.97 8.51 -9.11
C ASP A 326 18.36 9.12 -8.97
N VAL A 327 18.45 10.44 -8.81
CA VAL A 327 19.73 11.14 -8.60
C VAL A 327 20.41 10.65 -7.32
N HIS A 328 19.65 10.48 -6.24
CA HIS A 328 20.19 9.98 -4.98
C HIS A 328 20.73 8.55 -5.13
N LEU A 329 19.94 7.64 -5.71
CA LEU A 329 20.36 6.25 -5.92
C LEU A 329 21.64 6.17 -6.77
N GLN A 330 21.73 6.96 -7.84
CA GLN A 330 22.93 7.02 -8.68
C GLN A 330 24.17 7.53 -7.93
N LEU A 331 24.02 8.58 -7.10
CA LEU A 331 25.11 9.09 -6.26
C LEU A 331 25.63 8.04 -5.26
N LEU A 332 24.79 7.07 -4.91
CA LEU A 332 25.14 5.99 -4.01
C LEU A 332 25.69 4.75 -4.73
N GLY A 333 25.79 4.79 -6.06
CA GLY A 333 26.35 3.68 -6.86
C GLY A 333 25.31 2.68 -7.36
N TYR A 334 24.01 2.97 -7.23
CA TYR A 334 22.98 2.15 -7.86
C TYR A 334 22.86 2.44 -9.36
N ASP A 335 22.80 1.37 -10.16
CA ASP A 335 22.25 1.48 -11.52
C ASP A 335 20.72 1.34 -11.44
N VAL A 336 20.01 2.21 -12.15
CA VAL A 336 18.55 2.20 -12.21
C VAL A 336 18.12 1.93 -13.64
N LEU A 337 17.48 0.77 -13.88
CA LEU A 337 16.80 0.48 -15.14
C LEU A 337 15.32 0.85 -15.02
N ARG A 338 14.76 1.45 -16.07
CA ARG A 338 13.33 1.80 -16.13
C ARG A 338 12.68 1.09 -17.30
N PHE A 339 11.56 0.42 -17.05
CA PHE A 339 10.74 -0.19 -18.08
C PHE A 339 9.29 0.27 -17.92
N THR A 340 8.64 0.63 -19.01
CA THR A 340 7.21 0.90 -18.98
C THR A 340 6.43 -0.41 -18.86
N ASN A 341 5.20 -0.34 -18.33
CA ASN A 341 4.28 -1.48 -18.34
C ASN A 341 4.17 -2.12 -19.74
N ASP A 342 4.09 -1.30 -20.80
CA ASP A 342 3.97 -1.78 -22.17
C ASP A 342 5.21 -2.54 -22.63
N GLN A 343 6.42 -2.09 -22.27
CA GLN A 343 7.67 -2.79 -22.58
C GLN A 343 7.70 -4.17 -21.90
N VAL A 344 7.37 -4.23 -20.62
CA VAL A 344 7.33 -5.48 -19.86
C VAL A 344 6.29 -6.43 -20.45
N LEU A 345 5.11 -5.94 -20.82
CA LEU A 345 4.02 -6.80 -21.31
C LEU A 345 4.21 -7.23 -22.77
N THR A 346 4.94 -6.46 -23.58
CA THR A 346 5.11 -6.73 -25.02
C THR A 346 6.37 -7.52 -25.32
N ASP A 347 7.48 -7.26 -24.62
CA ASP A 347 8.78 -7.89 -24.88
C ASP A 347 9.53 -8.24 -23.58
N VAL A 348 8.94 -9.16 -22.81
CA VAL A 348 9.57 -9.71 -21.60
C VAL A 348 11.00 -10.22 -21.85
N PRO A 349 11.30 -10.95 -22.96
CA PRO A 349 12.66 -11.42 -23.22
C PRO A 349 13.71 -10.30 -23.31
N ALA A 350 13.40 -9.18 -23.98
CA ALA A 350 14.31 -8.03 -24.06
C ALA A 350 14.56 -7.37 -22.69
N VAL A 351 13.51 -7.24 -21.88
CA VAL A 351 13.61 -6.74 -20.49
C VAL A 351 14.52 -7.66 -19.67
N LEU A 352 14.29 -8.97 -19.72
CA LEU A 352 15.12 -9.95 -19.00
C LEU A 352 16.58 -9.93 -19.46
N GLY A 353 16.84 -9.77 -20.76
CA GLY A 353 18.19 -9.66 -21.31
C GLY A 353 18.93 -8.45 -20.72
N SER A 354 18.27 -7.29 -20.72
CA SER A 354 18.83 -6.04 -20.17
C SER A 354 19.17 -6.17 -18.69
N ILE A 355 18.25 -6.72 -17.89
CA ILE A 355 18.48 -6.94 -16.45
C ILE A 355 19.63 -7.94 -16.22
N ARG A 356 19.63 -9.06 -16.95
CA ARG A 356 20.64 -10.12 -16.81
C ARG A 356 22.04 -9.60 -17.11
N ASP A 357 22.20 -8.89 -18.21
CA ASP A 357 23.52 -8.45 -18.70
C ASP A 357 24.14 -7.42 -17.75
N LEU A 358 23.33 -6.50 -17.22
CA LEU A 358 23.78 -5.53 -16.22
C LEU A 358 24.08 -6.20 -14.87
N LEU A 359 23.21 -7.09 -14.40
CA LEU A 359 23.43 -7.84 -13.17
C LEU A 359 24.71 -8.70 -13.23
N ALA A 360 24.98 -9.34 -14.37
CA ALA A 360 26.20 -10.11 -14.58
C ALA A 360 27.45 -9.21 -14.49
N THR A 361 27.39 -8.01 -15.07
CA THR A 361 28.46 -7.02 -14.98
C THR A 361 28.72 -6.59 -13.54
N ARG A 362 27.66 -6.29 -12.78
CA ARG A 362 27.75 -5.91 -11.36
C ARG A 362 28.33 -7.04 -10.50
N ARG A 363 27.92 -8.28 -10.73
CA ARG A 363 28.49 -9.45 -10.03
C ARG A 363 29.97 -9.64 -10.30
N ALA A 364 30.43 -9.38 -11.53
CA ALA A 364 31.84 -9.43 -11.87
C ALA A 364 32.66 -8.31 -11.21
N ALA A 365 32.07 -7.13 -10.98
CA ALA A 365 32.69 -6.00 -10.30
C ALA A 365 32.80 -6.18 -8.77
N GLY A 366 32.05 -7.13 -8.19
CA GLY A 366 31.99 -7.38 -6.74
C GLY A 366 30.82 -6.66 -6.04
N PRO A 367 30.59 -6.93 -4.75
CA PRO A 367 29.42 -6.43 -4.04
C PRO A 367 29.47 -4.91 -3.84
N HIS A 368 28.30 -4.30 -3.90
CA HIS A 368 28.06 -2.88 -3.66
C HIS A 368 28.51 -2.49 -2.25
N HIS A 369 29.23 -1.38 -2.15
CA HIS A 369 30.06 -1.01 -0.99
C HIS A 369 29.29 -0.75 0.33
N GLU A 370 27.96 -0.68 0.34
CA GLU A 370 27.17 -0.35 1.54
C GLU A 370 26.92 -1.53 2.49
N GLU A 371 26.93 -2.79 2.02
CA GLU A 371 26.85 -3.95 2.92
C GLU A 371 28.10 -4.08 3.82
N LYS A 372 29.24 -3.51 3.41
CA LYS A 372 30.46 -3.47 4.23
C LYS A 372 30.34 -2.54 5.45
N ARG A 373 29.47 -1.52 5.41
CA ARG A 373 29.29 -0.59 6.55
C ARG A 373 28.41 -1.19 7.64
N HIS A 374 27.37 -1.95 7.28
CA HIS A 374 26.52 -2.63 8.26
C HIS A 374 27.21 -3.79 8.99
N HIS A 375 28.23 -4.43 8.38
CA HIS A 375 29.02 -5.48 9.03
C HIS A 375 30.19 -4.96 9.88
N ALA A 376 30.50 -3.67 9.84
CA ALA A 376 31.57 -3.08 10.64
C ALA A 376 31.10 -2.55 12.01
N ASP A 377 29.79 -2.47 12.24
CA ASP A 377 29.16 -1.95 13.48
C ASP A 377 28.41 -3.04 14.28
N HIS A 378 28.82 -4.31 14.18
CA HIS A 378 28.33 -5.41 15.03
C HIS A 378 29.44 -6.09 15.82
#